data_AF-A0AA95NEB0-F1
#
_entry.id   AF-A0AA95NEB0-F1
#
_cell.length_a   1.000
_cell.length_b   1.000
_cell.length_c   1.000
_cell.angle_alpha   90.00
_cell.angle_beta   90.00
_cell.angle_gamma   90.00
#
_symmetry.space_group_name_H-M   'P 1'
#
loop_
_entity.id
_entity.type
_entity.pdbx_description
1 polymer ?
#
loop_
_entity_poly.entity_id
_entity_poly.type
_entity_poly.pdbx_seq_one_letter_code
_entity_poly.pdbx_strand_id
1 'polypeptide(L)'
;MIQDLSKLALALEYVDLAAGHFLAGGSEHAARLLATAAETLLGDLAKLVNDETHGTEVQDLLASIARAHVPAALPAPHSQMRQQQQGLARAGRMGELPEDDARQATAALLRACWYLLESMGLEAVAPERLRQAIEVSTIWADITL
;
A
#
# COMPACT_ATOMS: atom_id res chain seq x y z
N MET A 1 -22.98 -3.45 -2.92
CA MET A 1 -22.51 -3.52 -4.33
C MET A 1 -21.79 -2.25 -4.78
N ILE A 2 -22.43 -1.14 -5.20
CA ILE A 2 -21.68 0.03 -5.75
C ILE A 2 -20.64 0.60 -4.76
N GLN A 3 -20.96 0.62 -3.48
CA GLN A 3 -20.07 1.13 -2.44
C GLN A 3 -18.82 0.25 -2.25
N ASP A 4 -18.93 -1.06 -2.46
CA ASP A 4 -17.82 -2.01 -2.31
C ASP A 4 -16.86 -1.94 -3.51
N LEU A 5 -17.39 -1.60 -4.69
CA LEU A 5 -16.60 -1.28 -5.90
C LEU A 5 -15.66 -0.09 -5.64
N SER A 6 -16.21 1.00 -5.10
CA SER A 6 -15.44 2.21 -4.82
C SER A 6 -14.39 1.99 -3.73
N LYS A 7 -14.66 1.10 -2.77
CA LYS A 7 -13.69 0.72 -1.73
C LYS A 7 -12.51 -0.03 -2.31
N LEU A 8 -12.73 -0.97 -3.24
CA LEU A 8 -11.62 -1.69 -3.88
C LEU A 8 -10.74 -0.73 -4.70
N ALA A 9 -11.36 0.10 -5.54
CA ALA A 9 -10.61 1.07 -6.36
C ALA A 9 -9.77 2.02 -5.50
N LEU A 10 -10.36 2.52 -4.40
CA LEU A 10 -9.67 3.39 -3.45
C LEU A 10 -8.55 2.65 -2.71
N ALA A 11 -8.78 1.40 -2.33
CA ALA A 11 -7.76 0.58 -1.69
C ALA A 11 -6.56 0.37 -2.63
N LEU A 12 -6.79 -0.01 -3.89
CA LEU A 12 -5.74 -0.17 -4.89
C LEU A 12 -4.95 1.13 -5.11
N GLU A 13 -5.64 2.27 -5.14
CA GLU A 13 -5.01 3.60 -5.24
C GLU A 13 -4.13 3.90 -4.02
N TYR A 14 -4.63 3.68 -2.81
CA TYR A 14 -3.84 3.88 -1.58
C TYR A 14 -2.63 2.96 -1.51
N VAL A 15 -2.77 1.71 -1.96
CA VAL A 15 -1.62 0.78 -2.04
C VAL A 15 -0.59 1.28 -3.04
N ASP A 16 -1.00 1.73 -4.23
CA ASP A 16 -0.06 2.24 -5.25
C ASP A 16 0.66 3.51 -4.77
N LEU A 17 -0.06 4.44 -4.14
CA LEU A 17 0.52 5.64 -3.55
C LEU A 17 1.49 5.30 -2.41
N ALA A 18 1.10 4.41 -1.50
CA ALA A 18 1.95 3.96 -0.40
C ALA A 18 3.25 3.32 -0.92
N ALA A 19 3.14 2.41 -1.88
CA ALA A 19 4.27 1.77 -2.52
C ALA A 19 5.17 2.78 -3.26
N GLY A 20 4.57 3.76 -3.95
CA GLY A 20 5.30 4.86 -4.58
C GLY A 20 6.09 5.70 -3.59
N HIS A 21 5.50 6.05 -2.44
CA HIS A 21 6.20 6.77 -1.38
C HIS A 21 7.34 5.95 -0.77
N PHE A 22 7.11 4.66 -0.53
CA PHE A 22 8.12 3.73 0.00
C PHE A 22 9.31 3.57 -0.96
N LEU A 23 9.05 3.42 -2.26
CA LEU A 23 10.09 3.28 -3.29
C LEU A 23 10.87 4.58 -3.52
N ALA A 24 10.19 5.73 -3.49
CA ALA A 24 10.84 7.04 -3.66
C ALA A 24 11.67 7.47 -2.43
N GLY A 25 11.57 6.75 -1.31
CA GLY A 25 12.10 7.20 -0.01
C GLY A 25 11.52 8.55 0.37
N GLY A 26 10.19 8.69 0.21
CA GLY A 26 9.42 9.89 0.53
C GLY A 26 9.16 10.04 2.03
N SER A 27 8.00 10.59 2.40
CA SER A 27 7.59 10.65 3.80
C SER A 27 7.14 9.27 4.28
N GLU A 28 7.92 8.63 5.16
CA GLU A 28 7.55 7.31 5.70
C GLU A 28 6.30 7.34 6.57
N HIS A 29 6.01 8.47 7.18
CA HIS A 29 4.74 8.67 7.87
C HIS A 29 3.56 8.62 6.91
N ALA A 30 3.64 9.31 5.75
CA ALA A 30 2.59 9.28 4.74
C ALA A 30 2.45 7.89 4.11
N ALA A 31 3.57 7.24 3.77
CA ALA A 31 3.59 5.89 3.24
C ALA A 31 2.87 4.91 4.19
N ARG A 32 3.19 4.98 5.49
CA ARG A 32 2.57 4.15 6.53
C ARG A 32 1.08 4.41 6.68
N LEU A 33 0.65 5.68 6.73
CA LEU A 33 -0.77 6.02 6.84
C LEU A 33 -1.57 5.47 5.66
N LEU A 34 -1.06 5.63 4.44
CA LEU A 34 -1.69 5.11 3.23
C LEU A 34 -1.73 3.58 3.23
N ALA A 35 -0.63 2.92 3.62
CA ALA A 35 -0.55 1.47 3.70
C ALA A 35 -1.52 0.88 4.76
N THR A 36 -1.65 1.52 5.93
CA THR A 36 -2.62 1.11 6.94
C THR A 36 -4.06 1.28 6.45
N ALA A 37 -4.37 2.41 5.81
CA ALA A 37 -5.72 2.65 5.28
C ALA A 37 -6.09 1.63 4.20
N ALA A 38 -5.15 1.34 3.30
CA ALA A 38 -5.30 0.31 2.29
C ALA A 38 -5.53 -1.08 2.90
N GLU A 39 -4.70 -1.48 3.86
CA GLU A 39 -4.80 -2.78 4.54
C GLU A 39 -6.17 -2.95 5.20
N THR A 40 -6.66 -1.93 5.91
CA THR A 40 -7.97 -1.96 6.55
C THR A 40 -9.12 -2.12 5.52
N LEU A 41 -9.07 -1.36 4.42
CA LEU A 41 -10.08 -1.46 3.35
C LEU A 41 -10.07 -2.84 2.67
N LEU A 42 -8.89 -3.37 2.37
CA LEU A 42 -8.75 -4.70 1.79
C LEU A 42 -9.18 -5.80 2.76
N GLY A 43 -8.88 -5.65 4.06
CA GLY A 43 -9.29 -6.59 5.10
C GLY A 43 -10.81 -6.64 5.25
N ASP A 44 -11.48 -5.50 5.20
CA ASP A 44 -12.95 -5.44 5.24
C ASP A 44 -13.59 -6.03 3.98
N LEU A 45 -12.98 -5.84 2.81
CA LEU A 45 -13.40 -6.48 1.57
C LEU A 45 -13.19 -8.00 1.61
N ALA A 46 -12.06 -8.47 2.15
CA ALA A 46 -11.77 -9.90 2.27
C ALA A 46 -12.77 -10.61 3.20
N LYS A 47 -13.17 -9.96 4.31
CA LYS A 47 -14.25 -10.47 5.18
C LYS A 47 -15.57 -10.60 4.42
N LEU A 48 -15.90 -9.63 3.57
CA LEU A 48 -17.13 -9.63 2.78
C LEU A 48 -17.11 -10.72 1.69
N VAL A 49 -15.97 -10.95 1.05
CA VAL A 49 -15.79 -12.00 0.04
C VAL A 49 -15.91 -13.40 0.65
N ASN A 50 -15.39 -13.58 1.86
CA ASN A 50 -15.45 -14.86 2.57
C ASN A 50 -16.81 -15.13 3.25
N ASP A 51 -17.78 -14.22 3.15
CA ASP A 51 -19.13 -14.46 3.65
C ASP A 51 -19.87 -15.39 2.67
N GLU A 52 -20.31 -16.57 3.16
CA GLU A 52 -20.79 -17.72 2.36
C GLU A 52 -21.99 -17.41 1.45
N THR A 53 -22.65 -16.27 1.67
CA THR A 53 -23.93 -15.94 1.02
C THR A 53 -23.75 -15.35 -0.39
N HIS A 54 -22.61 -14.70 -0.70
CA HIS A 54 -22.42 -14.01 -2.00
C HIS A 54 -20.96 -14.06 -2.55
N GLY A 55 -20.10 -14.94 -2.02
CA GLY A 55 -18.66 -14.91 -2.29
C GLY A 55 -18.26 -14.95 -3.77
N THR A 56 -18.87 -15.81 -4.59
CA THR A 56 -18.53 -15.97 -6.02
C THR A 56 -18.96 -14.78 -6.89
N GLU A 57 -20.18 -14.27 -6.71
CA GLU A 57 -20.66 -13.10 -7.46
C GLU A 57 -19.86 -11.84 -7.13
N VAL A 58 -19.47 -11.69 -5.86
CA VAL A 58 -18.62 -10.58 -5.40
C VAL A 58 -17.20 -10.73 -5.97
N GLN A 59 -16.64 -11.94 -6.00
CA GLN A 59 -15.32 -12.19 -6.61
C GLN A 59 -15.28 -11.84 -8.10
N ASP A 60 -16.27 -12.29 -8.88
CA ASP A 60 -16.33 -11.99 -10.33
C ASP A 60 -16.46 -10.49 -10.60
N LEU A 61 -17.25 -9.80 -9.78
CA LEU A 61 -17.41 -8.35 -9.86
C LEU A 61 -16.10 -7.63 -9.52
N LEU A 62 -15.46 -7.99 -8.40
CA LEU A 62 -14.16 -7.44 -7.98
C LEU A 62 -13.09 -7.63 -9.07
N ALA A 63 -12.99 -8.83 -9.64
CA ALA A 63 -12.05 -9.13 -10.71
C ALA A 63 -12.31 -8.28 -11.98
N SER A 64 -13.57 -7.99 -12.29
CA SER A 64 -13.94 -7.14 -13.43
C SER A 64 -13.47 -5.68 -13.25
N ILE A 65 -13.74 -5.06 -12.11
CA ILE A 65 -13.33 -3.65 -11.86
C ILE A 65 -11.83 -3.54 -11.76
N ALA A 66 -11.22 -4.53 -11.15
CA ALA A 66 -9.81 -4.54 -10.95
C ALA A 66 -9.04 -4.55 -12.29
N ARG A 67 -9.59 -5.20 -13.32
CA ARG A 67 -9.12 -5.07 -14.72
C ARG A 67 -9.36 -3.69 -15.33
N ALA A 68 -10.35 -2.95 -14.86
CA ALA A 68 -10.68 -1.60 -15.31
C ALA A 68 -9.94 -0.49 -14.53
N HIS A 69 -9.25 -0.83 -13.44
CA HIS A 69 -8.51 0.13 -12.62
C HIS A 69 -7.29 0.66 -13.39
N VAL A 70 -7.20 1.98 -13.53
CA VAL A 70 -6.06 2.67 -14.13
C VAL A 70 -5.20 3.24 -13.00
N PRO A 71 -3.92 2.83 -12.88
CA PRO A 71 -3.04 3.33 -11.82
C PRO A 71 -2.90 4.84 -11.86
N ALA A 72 -2.88 5.48 -10.69
CA ALA A 72 -2.67 6.91 -10.58
C ALA A 72 -1.21 7.28 -10.93
N ALA A 73 -1.04 8.30 -11.78
CA ALA A 73 0.27 8.84 -12.09
C ALA A 73 0.82 9.58 -10.86
N LEU A 74 1.89 9.06 -10.24
CA LEU A 74 2.59 9.75 -9.17
C LEU A 74 3.29 11.00 -9.74
N PRO A 75 3.14 12.19 -9.13
CA PRO A 75 4.01 13.32 -9.46
C PRO A 75 5.47 12.97 -9.13
N ALA A 76 6.39 13.43 -9.98
CA ALA A 76 7.82 13.17 -9.83
C ALA A 76 8.33 13.52 -8.42
N PRO A 77 9.29 12.73 -7.87
CA PRO A 77 9.82 12.98 -6.54
C PRO A 77 10.43 14.38 -6.49
N HIS A 78 9.86 15.25 -5.65
CA HIS A 78 10.36 16.60 -5.40
C HIS A 78 11.61 16.50 -4.52
N SER A 79 12.72 16.06 -5.11
CA SER A 79 14.02 15.87 -4.46
C SER A 79 14.59 17.16 -3.86
N GLN A 80 14.15 18.33 -4.30
CA GLN A 80 14.64 19.64 -3.84
C GLN A 80 14.07 20.10 -2.47
N MET A 81 12.91 19.58 -2.04
CA MET A 81 12.30 19.99 -0.77
C MET A 81 12.88 19.27 0.47
N ARG A 82 13.69 18.22 0.25
CA ARG A 82 14.32 17.43 1.33
C ARG A 82 15.40 18.21 2.09
N GLN A 83 16.17 19.06 1.40
CA GLN A 83 17.23 19.85 2.05
C GLN A 83 16.67 20.95 2.97
N GLN A 84 15.52 21.55 2.64
CA GLN A 84 14.91 22.58 3.48
C GLN A 84 14.16 22.00 4.69
N GLN A 85 13.50 20.84 4.55
CA GLN A 85 12.78 20.22 5.66
C GLN A 85 13.70 19.52 6.67
N GLN A 86 14.84 18.96 6.24
CA GLN A 86 15.84 18.41 7.18
C GLN A 86 16.45 19.49 8.11
N GLY A 87 16.50 20.75 7.66
CA GLY A 87 16.91 21.87 8.51
C GLY A 87 15.91 22.22 9.62
N LEU A 88 14.61 21.93 9.42
CA LEU A 88 13.53 22.23 10.36
C LEU A 88 13.18 21.01 11.26
N ALA A 89 13.32 19.79 10.75
CA ALA A 89 13.05 18.56 11.51
C ALA A 89 14.02 18.36 12.70
N ARG A 90 15.26 18.87 12.62
CA ARG A 90 16.20 18.87 13.74
C ARG A 90 15.72 19.66 14.96
N ALA A 91 14.79 20.61 14.79
CA ALA A 91 14.27 21.44 15.88
C ALA A 91 13.04 20.84 16.60
N GLY A 92 12.47 19.74 16.09
CA GLY A 92 11.14 19.25 16.52
C GLY A 92 11.09 17.77 16.89
N ARG A 93 12.12 17.21 17.55
CA ARG A 93 12.09 15.82 18.05
C ARG A 93 10.94 15.61 19.05
N MET A 94 9.79 15.19 18.56
CA MET A 94 8.80 14.45 19.32
C MET A 94 8.56 13.09 18.64
N GLY A 95 9.13 12.04 19.24
CA GLY A 95 8.63 10.67 19.10
C GLY A 95 8.85 9.95 17.76
N GLU A 96 9.97 10.18 17.08
CA GLU A 96 10.33 9.38 15.90
C GLU A 96 10.79 7.98 16.35
N LEU A 97 10.07 6.95 15.92
CA LEU A 97 10.62 5.58 15.83
C LEU A 97 11.91 5.65 15.01
N PRO A 98 12.92 4.80 15.30
CA PRO A 98 14.08 4.65 14.42
C PRO A 98 13.60 4.56 12.96
N GLU A 99 14.23 5.32 12.07
CA GLU A 99 13.81 5.46 10.66
C GLU A 99 13.67 4.07 9.98
N ASP A 100 14.50 3.12 10.39
CA ASP A 100 14.45 1.71 9.98
C ASP A 100 13.20 0.97 10.48
N ASP A 101 12.73 1.22 11.69
CA ASP A 101 11.54 0.56 12.27
C ASP A 101 10.27 1.01 11.54
N ALA A 102 10.17 2.30 11.21
CA ALA A 102 9.03 2.85 10.48
C ALA A 102 8.97 2.30 9.05
N ARG A 103 10.13 2.16 8.41
CA ARG A 103 10.25 1.58 7.08
C ARG A 103 9.91 0.08 7.07
N GLN A 104 10.39 -0.67 8.05
CA GLN A 104 10.03 -2.08 8.22
C GLN A 104 8.54 -2.28 8.47
N ALA A 105 7.91 -1.43 9.31
CA ALA A 105 6.48 -1.47 9.54
C ALA A 105 5.68 -1.19 8.25
N THR A 106 6.12 -0.23 7.45
CA THR A 106 5.51 0.08 6.14
C THR A 106 5.65 -1.09 5.18
N ALA A 107 6.83 -1.70 5.09
CA ALA A 107 7.05 -2.90 4.28
C ALA A 107 6.16 -4.08 4.69
N ALA A 108 5.94 -4.27 6.00
CA ALA A 108 5.04 -5.30 6.50
C ALA A 108 3.58 -5.05 6.09
N LEU A 109 3.11 -3.79 6.16
CA LEU A 109 1.77 -3.41 5.70
C LEU A 109 1.59 -3.62 4.19
N LEU A 110 2.59 -3.26 3.38
CA LEU A 110 2.56 -3.49 1.94
C LEU A 110 2.48 -4.99 1.60
N ARG A 111 3.26 -5.82 2.31
CA ARG A 111 3.15 -7.29 2.19
C ARG A 111 1.77 -7.81 2.61
N ALA A 112 1.19 -7.28 3.69
CA ALA A 112 -0.17 -7.65 4.09
C ALA A 112 -1.21 -7.31 3.02
N CYS A 113 -1.11 -6.13 2.40
CA CYS A 113 -1.99 -5.73 1.28
C CYS A 113 -1.88 -6.72 0.10
N TRP A 114 -0.67 -7.17 -0.23
CA TRP A 114 -0.48 -8.19 -1.26
C TRP A 114 -1.16 -9.50 -0.92
N TYR A 115 -0.95 -10.02 0.29
CA TYR A 115 -1.58 -11.27 0.72
C TYR A 115 -3.11 -11.18 0.77
N LEU A 116 -3.66 -10.03 1.14
CA LEU A 116 -5.12 -9.80 1.08
C LEU A 116 -5.64 -9.87 -0.35
N LEU A 117 -4.95 -9.22 -1.31
CA LEU A 117 -5.31 -9.30 -2.73
C LEU A 117 -5.20 -10.74 -3.27
N GLU A 118 -4.13 -11.45 -2.92
CA GLU A 118 -3.92 -12.86 -3.28
C GLU A 118 -5.05 -13.75 -2.73
N SER A 119 -5.44 -13.55 -1.46
CA SER A 119 -6.53 -14.31 -0.82
C SER A 119 -7.89 -14.11 -1.49
N MET A 120 -8.09 -12.95 -2.13
CA MET A 120 -9.30 -12.64 -2.89
C MET A 120 -9.20 -13.03 -4.37
N GLY A 121 -8.07 -13.61 -4.81
CA GLY A 121 -7.83 -13.94 -6.22
C GLY A 121 -7.56 -12.72 -7.12
N LEU A 122 -7.16 -11.60 -6.52
CA LEU A 122 -6.94 -10.30 -7.17
C LEU A 122 -5.45 -9.98 -7.37
N GLU A 123 -4.59 -10.98 -7.47
CA GLU A 123 -3.14 -10.78 -7.68
C GLU A 123 -2.79 -10.13 -9.03
N ALA A 124 -3.64 -10.34 -10.05
CA ALA A 124 -3.43 -9.86 -11.41
C ALA A 124 -3.60 -8.34 -11.55
N VAL A 125 -4.22 -7.71 -10.55
CA VAL A 125 -4.61 -6.29 -10.55
C VAL A 125 -3.86 -5.49 -9.51
N ALA A 126 -2.99 -6.18 -8.75
CA ALA A 126 -2.12 -5.56 -7.79
C ALA A 126 -1.24 -4.51 -8.50
N PRO A 127 -1.10 -3.30 -7.95
CA PRO A 127 -0.29 -2.26 -8.57
C PRO A 127 1.15 -2.71 -8.78
N GLU A 128 1.75 -2.38 -9.93
CA GLU A 128 3.13 -2.77 -10.24
C GLU A 128 4.13 -2.25 -9.20
N ARG A 129 3.90 -1.05 -8.65
CA ARG A 129 4.73 -0.49 -7.58
C ARG A 129 4.66 -1.31 -6.30
N LEU A 130 3.54 -1.96 -6.01
CA LEU A 130 3.43 -2.84 -4.85
C LEU A 130 4.38 -4.03 -4.98
N ARG A 131 4.42 -4.66 -6.17
CA ARG A 131 5.35 -5.77 -6.46
C ARG A 131 6.79 -5.33 -6.28
N GLN A 132 7.16 -4.20 -6.88
CA GLN A 132 8.50 -3.62 -6.75
C GLN A 132 8.85 -3.29 -5.29
N ALA A 133 7.92 -2.72 -4.53
CA ALA A 133 8.13 -2.41 -3.12
C ALA A 133 8.36 -3.67 -2.28
N ILE A 134 7.64 -4.75 -2.58
CA ILE A 134 7.81 -6.04 -1.91
C ILE A 134 9.18 -6.62 -2.23
N GLU A 135 9.55 -6.69 -3.52
CA GLU A 135 10.86 -7.17 -3.97
C GLU A 135 12.01 -6.40 -3.31
N VAL A 136 11.93 -5.06 -3.30
CA VAL A 136 12.94 -4.25 -2.61
C VAL A 136 12.95 -4.59 -1.11
N SER A 137 11.79 -4.68 -0.46
CA SER A 137 11.72 -4.93 0.97
C SER A 137 12.21 -6.32 1.41
N THR A 138 12.12 -7.33 0.54
CA THR A 138 12.59 -8.70 0.84
C THR A 138 14.09 -8.84 0.64
N ILE A 139 14.69 -8.12 -0.31
CA ILE A 139 16.15 -8.15 -0.54
C ILE A 139 16.93 -7.57 0.65
N TRP A 140 16.42 -6.54 1.31
CA TRP A 140 17.09 -5.95 2.49
C TRP A 140 16.89 -6.75 3.78
N ALA A 141 15.94 -7.70 3.81
CA ALA A 141 15.74 -8.58 4.97
C ALA A 141 16.85 -9.65 5.07
N ASP A 142 17.40 -10.11 3.94
CA ASP A 142 18.39 -11.20 3.88
C ASP A 142 19.83 -10.77 4.23
N ILE A 143 20.13 -9.47 4.30
CA ILE A 143 21.50 -8.98 4.52
C ILE A 143 21.86 -8.91 6.02
N THR A 144 20.94 -9.26 6.93
CA THR A 144 21.12 -9.10 8.39
C THR A 144 21.15 -10.42 9.17
N LEU A 145 21.82 -11.45 8.64
CA LEU A 145 22.12 -12.71 9.34
C LEU A 145 23.64 -12.90 9.55
#